data_AF-A0A7Y7NP53-F1
#
_entry.id   AF-A0A7Y7NP53-F1
#
_cell.length_a   1.000
_cell.length_b   1.000
_cell.length_c   1.000
_cell.angle_alpha   90.00
_cell.angle_beta   90.00
_cell.angle_gamma   90.00
#
_symmetry.space_group_name_H-M   'P 1'
#
loop_
_entity.id
_entity.type
_entity.pdbx_description
1 polymer ?
#
loop_
_entity_poly.entity_id
_entity_poly.type
_entity_poly.pdbx_seq_one_letter_code
_entity_poly.pdbx_strand_id
1 'polypeptide(L)'
;MKMDEIVKTYIQVREKKSQLKAAFEEEQAKYTALQDKLEALILAKFQEMGIESTRTDYGTATATTRSSVSLADPDAFFQFVKENDAFDMIERRPAKAAVEQYKQATGDLPPGLNWSETRVVSIRRPTATHS
;
A
#
# COMPACT_ATOMS: atom_id res chain seq x y z
N MET A 1 -25.34 -2.79 27.17
CA MET A 1 -24.10 -2.01 27.23
C MET A 1 -24.41 -0.55 27.00
N LYS A 2 -23.91 0.34 27.87
CA LYS A 2 -23.96 1.80 27.65
C LYS A 2 -22.95 2.20 26.58
N MET A 3 -23.16 3.34 25.89
CA MET A 3 -22.25 3.82 24.84
C MET A 3 -20.79 3.89 25.33
N ASP A 4 -20.58 4.34 26.56
CA ASP A 4 -19.25 4.40 27.19
C ASP A 4 -18.59 3.03 27.33
N GLU A 5 -19.37 1.98 27.63
CA GLU A 5 -18.86 0.60 27.72
C GLU A 5 -18.49 0.08 26.33
N ILE A 6 -19.29 0.36 25.31
CA ILE A 6 -19.02 -0.03 23.91
C ILE A 6 -17.73 0.62 23.43
N VAL A 7 -17.58 1.93 23.65
CA VAL A 7 -16.37 2.70 23.26
C VAL A 7 -15.15 2.20 24.02
N LYS A 8 -15.26 1.93 25.33
CA LYS A 8 -14.18 1.36 26.14
C LYS A 8 -13.74 -0.01 25.62
N THR A 9 -14.68 -0.92 25.40
CA THR A 9 -14.38 -2.26 24.86
C THR A 9 -13.78 -2.17 23.45
N TYR A 10 -14.27 -1.27 22.59
CA TYR A 10 -13.70 -1.05 21.27
C TYR A 10 -12.23 -0.61 21.33
N ILE A 11 -11.90 0.33 22.22
CA ILE A 11 -10.52 0.80 22.41
C ILE A 11 -9.62 -0.35 22.89
N GLN A 12 -10.08 -1.14 23.86
CA GLN A 12 -9.32 -2.30 24.36
C GLN A 12 -9.06 -3.36 23.27
N VAL A 13 -10.07 -3.65 22.44
CA VAL A 13 -9.91 -4.58 21.30
C VAL A 13 -8.93 -4.02 20.27
N ARG A 14 -9.01 -2.72 19.97
CA ARG A 14 -8.08 -2.04 19.05
C ARG A 14 -6.64 -2.10 19.57
N GLU A 15 -6.44 -1.89 20.87
CA GLU A 15 -5.11 -1.96 21.50
C GLU A 15 -4.54 -3.37 21.42
N LYS A 16 -5.32 -4.40 21.79
CA LYS A 16 -4.89 -5.80 21.65
C LYS A 16 -4.55 -6.14 20.21
N LYS A 17 -5.36 -5.72 19.24
CA LYS A 17 -5.07 -5.92 17.82
C LYS A 17 -3.77 -5.24 17.40
N SER A 18 -3.52 -4.02 17.88
CA SER A 18 -2.28 -3.29 17.60
C SER A 18 -1.06 -3.99 18.22
N GLN A 19 -1.18 -4.49 19.45
CA GLN A 19 -0.10 -5.21 20.13
C GLN A 19 0.24 -6.52 19.41
N LEU A 20 -0.77 -7.30 19.04
CA LEU A 20 -0.58 -8.54 18.28
C LEU A 20 0.06 -8.28 16.92
N LYS A 21 -0.38 -7.23 16.21
CA LYS A 21 0.21 -6.83 14.94
C LYS A 21 1.68 -6.43 15.10
N ALA A 22 2.01 -5.66 16.13
CA ALA A 22 3.39 -5.27 16.40
C ALA A 22 4.29 -6.47 16.73
N ALA A 23 3.82 -7.39 17.58
CA ALA A 23 4.56 -8.61 17.90
C ALA A 23 4.77 -9.50 16.67
N PHE A 24 3.72 -9.66 15.85
CA PHE A 24 3.79 -10.40 14.60
C PHE A 24 4.76 -9.75 13.61
N GLU A 25 4.73 -8.43 13.43
CA GLU A 25 5.64 -7.71 12.55
C GLU A 25 7.10 -7.87 12.99
N GLU A 26 7.38 -7.86 14.30
CA GLU A 26 8.74 -8.07 14.82
C GLU A 26 9.24 -9.50 14.56
N GLU A 27 8.41 -10.50 14.80
CA GLU A 27 8.77 -11.90 14.56
C GLU A 27 8.89 -12.18 13.06
N GLN A 28 7.94 -11.69 12.27
CA GLN A 28 7.94 -11.80 10.81
C GLN A 28 9.20 -11.17 10.21
N ALA A 29 9.64 -9.99 10.69
CA ALA A 29 10.84 -9.33 10.19
C ALA A 29 12.09 -10.21 10.31
N LYS A 30 12.21 -11.03 11.37
CA LYS A 30 13.34 -11.96 11.56
C LYS A 30 13.35 -13.04 10.47
N TYR A 31 12.19 -13.62 10.17
CA TYR A 31 12.06 -14.65 9.15
C TYR A 31 12.19 -14.09 7.73
N THR A 32 11.62 -12.91 7.47
CA THR A 32 11.80 -12.20 6.20
C THR A 32 13.28 -11.94 5.95
N ALA A 33 14.02 -11.42 6.93
CA ALA A 33 15.46 -11.20 6.78
C ALA A 33 16.28 -12.49 6.54
N LEU A 34 15.82 -13.64 7.05
CA LEU A 34 16.44 -14.93 6.75
C LEU A 34 16.11 -15.39 5.33
N GLN A 35 14.86 -15.22 4.88
CA GLN A 35 14.47 -15.51 3.51
C GLN A 35 15.26 -14.66 2.51
N ASP A 36 15.37 -13.35 2.73
CA ASP A 36 16.12 -12.44 1.87
C ASP A 36 17.59 -12.89 1.71
N LYS A 37 18.22 -13.36 2.80
CA LYS A 37 19.59 -13.90 2.76
C LYS A 37 19.67 -15.19 1.94
N LEU A 38 18.70 -16.09 2.09
CA LEU A 38 18.66 -17.35 1.33
C LEU A 38 18.42 -17.07 -0.16
N GLU A 39 17.52 -16.15 -0.49
CA GLU A 39 17.25 -15.73 -1.87
C GLU A 39 18.51 -15.13 -2.51
N ALA A 40 19.23 -14.27 -1.80
CA ALA A 40 20.50 -13.72 -2.28
C ALA A 40 21.56 -14.79 -2.54
N LEU A 41 21.64 -15.82 -1.68
CA LEU A 41 22.56 -16.96 -1.88
C LEU A 41 22.16 -17.80 -3.10
N ILE A 42 20.86 -18.06 -3.29
CA ILE A 42 20.35 -18.78 -4.46
C ILE A 42 20.66 -18.00 -5.73
N LEU A 43 20.45 -16.67 -5.73
CA LEU A 43 20.77 -15.81 -6.85
C LEU A 43 22.27 -15.84 -7.18
N ALA A 44 23.14 -15.78 -6.16
CA ALA A 44 24.59 -15.87 -6.35
C ALA A 44 24.99 -17.23 -6.97
N LYS A 45 24.37 -18.33 -6.52
CA LYS A 45 24.58 -19.66 -7.09
C LYS A 45 24.08 -19.77 -8.53
N PHE A 46 22.96 -19.12 -8.85
CA PHE A 46 22.43 -19.04 -10.21
C PHE A 46 23.38 -18.27 -11.14
N GLN A 47 23.95 -17.16 -10.66
CA GLN A 47 24.97 -16.41 -11.38
C GLN A 47 26.26 -17.23 -11.60
N GLU A 48 26.74 -17.95 -10.59
CA GLU A 48 27.91 -18.84 -10.70
C GLU A 48 27.70 -19.96 -11.73
N MET A 49 26.49 -20.52 -11.81
CA MET A 49 26.15 -21.62 -12.73
C MET A 49 25.66 -21.14 -14.10
N GLY A 50 25.39 -19.85 -14.28
CA GLY A 50 24.82 -19.29 -15.51
C GLY A 50 23.41 -19.80 -15.82
N ILE A 51 22.63 -20.13 -14.80
CA ILE A 51 21.26 -20.66 -14.94
C ILE A 51 20.26 -19.75 -14.25
N GLU A 52 19.04 -19.69 -14.77
CA GLU A 52 17.96 -18.87 -14.21
C GLU A 52 16.90 -19.69 -13.48
N SER A 53 16.92 -21.03 -13.62
CA SER A 53 15.94 -21.92 -12.98
C SER A 53 16.52 -23.30 -12.71
N THR A 54 16.25 -23.83 -11.51
CA THR A 54 16.67 -25.17 -11.10
C THR A 54 15.57 -25.85 -10.30
N ARG A 55 15.29 -27.12 -10.63
CA ARG A 55 14.41 -27.99 -9.84
C ARG A 55 15.22 -28.72 -8.77
N THR A 56 14.70 -28.72 -7.55
CA THR A 56 15.26 -29.40 -6.37
C THR A 56 14.23 -30.37 -5.81
N ASP A 57 14.65 -31.24 -4.90
CA ASP A 57 13.76 -32.18 -4.21
C ASP A 57 12.71 -31.47 -3.32
N TYR A 58 12.94 -30.20 -2.98
CA TYR A 58 12.07 -29.40 -2.12
C TYR A 58 11.27 -28.33 -2.88
N GLY A 59 11.43 -28.22 -4.21
CA GLY A 59 10.73 -27.23 -5.02
C GLY A 59 11.53 -26.73 -6.23
N THR A 60 11.00 -25.71 -6.92
CA THR A 60 11.67 -25.05 -8.05
C THR A 60 12.07 -23.64 -7.66
N ALA A 61 13.34 -23.30 -7.85
CA ALA A 61 13.84 -21.94 -7.70
C ALA A 61 14.02 -21.32 -9.08
N THR A 62 13.48 -20.13 -9.29
CA THR A 62 13.56 -19.39 -10.55
C THR A 62 13.88 -17.93 -10.25
N ALA A 63 14.87 -17.37 -10.93
CA ALA A 63 15.16 -15.94 -10.87
C ALA A 63 14.22 -15.20 -11.83
N THR A 64 13.70 -14.05 -11.41
CA THR A 64 12.84 -13.20 -12.25
C THR A 64 13.25 -11.75 -12.09
N THR A 65 13.46 -11.05 -13.20
CA THR A 65 13.76 -9.63 -13.20
C THR A 65 12.48 -8.84 -12.99
N ARG A 66 12.34 -8.20 -11.82
CA ARG A 66 11.26 -7.25 -11.55
C ARG A 66 11.74 -5.85 -11.92
N SER A 67 11.19 -5.27 -12.97
CA SER A 67 11.39 -3.86 -13.28
C SER A 67 10.45 -3.00 -12.43
N SER A 68 10.99 -1.93 -11.85
CA SER A 68 10.21 -0.88 -11.20
C SER A 68 10.52 0.45 -11.87
N VAL A 69 9.48 1.22 -12.20
CA VAL A 69 9.61 2.55 -12.78
C VAL A 69 9.25 3.56 -11.69
N SER A 70 10.12 4.54 -11.46
CA SER A 70 9.85 5.68 -10.59
C SER A 70 9.71 6.95 -11.42
N LEU A 71 8.78 7.82 -11.02
CA LEU A 71 8.56 9.10 -11.68
C LEU A 71 9.49 10.16 -11.07
N ALA A 72 10.54 10.55 -11.79
CA ALA A 72 11.50 11.54 -11.31
C ALA A 72 11.05 12.99 -11.57
N ASP A 73 10.52 13.26 -12.77
CA ASP A 73 9.97 14.57 -13.17
C ASP A 73 8.54 14.37 -13.73
N PRO A 74 7.51 14.68 -12.93
CA PRO A 74 6.12 14.53 -13.34
C PRO A 74 5.73 15.41 -14.53
N ASP A 75 6.25 16.64 -14.59
CA ASP A 75 5.83 17.63 -15.58
C ASP A 75 6.42 17.27 -16.94
N ALA A 76 7.71 16.91 -16.99
CA ALA A 76 8.36 16.45 -18.22
C ALA A 76 7.72 15.16 -18.75
N PHE A 77 7.40 14.20 -17.88
CA PHE A 77 6.75 12.96 -18.27
C PHE A 77 5.33 13.20 -18.81
N PHE A 78 4.54 14.04 -18.15
CA PHE A 78 3.18 14.31 -18.60
C PHE A 78 3.15 15.08 -19.93
N GLN A 79 4.12 15.98 -20.13
CA GLN A 79 4.30 16.67 -21.40
C GLN A 79 4.65 15.67 -22.51
N PHE A 80 5.61 14.76 -22.26
CA PHE A 80 5.95 13.68 -23.20
C PHE A 80 4.73 12.83 -23.56
N VAL A 81 3.92 12.44 -22.57
CA VAL A 81 2.71 11.63 -22.81
C VAL A 81 1.73 12.37 -23.71
N LYS A 82 1.50 13.67 -23.46
CA LYS A 82 0.60 14.48 -24.29
C LYS A 82 1.10 14.63 -25.73
N GLU A 83 2.39 14.90 -25.90
CA GLU A 83 3.00 15.11 -27.22
C GLU A 83 2.98 13.84 -28.09
N ASN A 84 3.07 12.67 -27.46
CA ASN A 84 3.14 11.38 -28.13
C ASN A 84 1.83 10.58 -28.10
N ASP A 85 0.75 11.16 -27.56
CA ASP A 85 -0.54 10.48 -27.33
C ASP A 85 -0.43 9.16 -26.55
N ALA A 86 0.59 9.04 -25.70
CA ALA A 86 0.98 7.81 -24.99
C ALA A 86 0.23 7.66 -23.65
N PHE A 87 -1.09 7.87 -23.66
CA PHE A 87 -1.92 7.82 -22.44
C PHE A 87 -2.06 6.41 -21.85
N ASP A 88 -1.61 5.38 -22.57
CA ASP A 88 -1.46 4.01 -22.09
C ASP A 88 -0.34 3.87 -21.04
N MET A 89 0.64 4.80 -21.03
CA MET A 89 1.70 4.85 -20.03
C MET A 89 1.24 5.42 -18.67
N ILE A 90 -0.01 5.89 -18.56
CA ILE A 90 -0.55 6.51 -17.35
C ILE A 90 -1.70 5.70 -16.76
N GLU A 91 -1.60 5.41 -15.46
CA GLU A 91 -2.74 4.96 -14.67
C GLU A 91 -3.64 6.14 -14.30
N ARG A 92 -4.87 6.14 -14.82
CA ARG A 92 -5.84 7.21 -14.58
C ARG A 92 -6.54 7.01 -13.22
N ARG A 93 -6.27 7.91 -12.27
CA ARG A 93 -6.98 7.96 -10.99
C ARG A 93 -7.47 9.38 -10.68
N PRO A 94 -8.76 9.57 -10.35
CA PRO A 94 -9.24 10.88 -9.92
C PRO A 94 -8.61 11.28 -8.60
N ALA A 95 -8.12 12.52 -8.53
CA ALA A 95 -7.65 13.12 -7.30
C ALA A 95 -8.85 13.43 -6.38
N LYS A 96 -9.16 12.53 -5.45
CA LYS A 96 -10.34 12.61 -4.57
C LYS A 96 -10.51 14.00 -3.93
N ALA A 97 -9.43 14.58 -3.40
CA ALA A 97 -9.48 15.89 -2.73
C ALA A 97 -9.93 17.01 -3.69
N ALA A 98 -9.42 17.03 -4.92
CA ALA A 98 -9.81 18.02 -5.93
C ALA A 98 -11.25 17.81 -6.40
N VAL A 99 -11.68 16.55 -6.56
CA VAL A 99 -13.07 16.20 -6.91
C VAL A 99 -14.04 16.63 -5.80
N GLU A 100 -13.66 16.45 -4.54
CA GLU A 100 -14.44 16.88 -3.37
C GLU A 100 -14.58 18.41 -3.29
N GLN A 101 -13.49 19.15 -3.53
CA GLN A 101 -13.52 20.61 -3.63
C GLN A 101 -14.41 21.08 -4.78
N TYR A 102 -14.33 20.43 -5.95
CA TYR A 102 -15.20 20.74 -7.08
C TYR A 102 -16.67 20.52 -6.71
N LYS A 103 -17.02 19.37 -6.13
CA LYS A 103 -18.38 19.04 -5.68
C LYS A 103 -18.91 20.05 -4.67
N GLN A 104 -18.08 20.51 -3.74
CA GLN A 104 -18.47 21.53 -2.76
C GLN A 104 -18.75 22.90 -3.42
N ALA A 105 -18.00 23.26 -4.45
CA ALA A 105 -18.14 24.54 -5.14
C ALA A 105 -19.29 24.57 -6.15
N THR A 106 -19.51 23.49 -6.89
CA THR A 106 -20.49 23.43 -8.00
C THR A 106 -21.77 22.69 -7.64
N GLY A 107 -21.76 21.90 -6.57
CA GLY A 107 -22.88 21.04 -6.18
C GLY A 107 -22.98 19.74 -6.98
N ASP A 108 -22.10 19.51 -7.96
CA ASP A 108 -22.13 18.35 -8.85
C ASP A 108 -20.73 17.74 -9.06
N LEU A 109 -20.66 16.54 -9.62
CA LEU A 109 -19.42 15.84 -9.90
C LEU A 109 -18.87 16.18 -11.29
N PRO A 110 -17.53 16.13 -11.47
CA PRO A 110 -16.96 16.07 -12.81
C PRO A 110 -17.54 14.87 -13.58
N PRO A 111 -17.83 15.02 -14.89
CA PRO A 111 -18.40 13.96 -15.69
C PRO A 111 -17.50 12.71 -15.70
N GLY A 112 -18.13 11.52 -15.69
CA GLY A 112 -17.42 10.24 -15.70
C GLY A 112 -16.99 9.73 -14.32
N LEU A 113 -17.33 10.43 -13.23
CA LEU A 113 -17.08 9.97 -11.86
C LEU A 113 -18.35 9.49 -11.17
N ASN A 114 -18.25 8.34 -10.51
CA ASN A 114 -19.28 7.86 -9.59
C ASN A 114 -18.89 8.23 -8.16
N TRP A 115 -19.85 8.68 -7.36
CA TRP A 115 -19.63 9.08 -5.98
C TRP A 115 -20.49 8.25 -5.03
N SER A 116 -19.84 7.65 -4.04
CA SER A 116 -20.50 6.94 -2.94
C SER A 116 -19.97 7.45 -1.61
N GLU A 117 -20.87 7.67 -0.66
CA GLU A 117 -20.54 8.08 0.70
C GLU A 117 -21.00 7.01 1.68
N THR A 118 -20.06 6.46 2.44
CA THR A 118 -20.36 5.57 3.56
C THR A 118 -20.08 6.32 4.85
N ARG A 119 -21.09 6.48 5.70
CA ARG A 119 -20.90 7.03 7.04
C ARG A 119 -20.14 6.01 7.89
N VAL A 120 -18.94 6.40 8.32
CA VAL A 120 -18.09 5.58 9.19
C VAL A 120 -17.96 6.24 10.57
N VAL A 121 -18.04 5.45 11.62
CA VAL A 121 -17.80 5.92 12.99
C VAL A 121 -16.30 5.86 13.26
N SER A 122 -15.68 7.00 13.58
CA SER A 122 -14.29 7.07 14.02
C SER A 122 -14.24 7.27 15.53
N ILE A 123 -13.66 6.31 16.25
CA ILE A 123 -13.50 6.37 17.70
C ILE A 123 -12.05 6.75 18.01
N ARG A 124 -11.86 7.87 18.69
CA ARG A 124 -10.56 8.39 19.13
C ARG A 124 -10.54 8.51 20.66
N ARG A 125 -9.35 8.43 21.25
CA ARG A 125 -9.19 8.69 22.69
C ARG A 125 -9.49 10.17 22.96
N PRO A 126 -10.07 10.52 24.12
CA PRO A 126 -10.17 11.91 24.54
C PRO A 126 -8.76 12.50 24.67
N THR A 127 -8.50 13.62 24.00
CA THR A 127 -7.29 14.41 24.22
C THR A 127 -7.47 15.15 25.54
N ALA A 128 -6.58 14.94 26.50
CA ALA A 128 -6.60 15.67 27.76
C ALA A 128 -6.27 17.15 27.49
N THR A 129 -7.29 18.00 27.45
CA THR A 129 -7.10 19.45 27.56
C THR A 129 -6.79 19.74 29.03
N HIS A 130 -5.52 19.97 29.35
CA HIS A 130 -5.17 20.65 30.61
C HIS A 130 -5.74 22.07 30.54
N SER A 131 -6.70 22.36 31.42
CA SER A 131 -7.09 23.72 31.81
C SER A 131 -6.18 24.20 32.92
#